data_AF-A0A950DP89-F1
#
_entry.id   AF-A0A950DP89-F1
#
_cell.length_a   1.000
_cell.length_b   1.000
_cell.length_c   1.000
_cell.angle_alpha   90.00
_cell.angle_beta   90.00
_cell.angle_gamma   90.00
#
_symmetry.space_group_name_H-M   'P 1'
#
loop_
_entity.id
_entity.type
_entity.pdbx_description
1 polymer ?
#
loop_
_entity_poly.entity_id
_entity_poly.type
_entity_poly.pdbx_seq_one_letter_code
_entity_poly.pdbx_strand_id
1 'polypeptide(L)'
;MATVRQIFETMEYGPAPEEVDLALNWLEDHGRSMHPFINGEFARFMDESYFESINPRTGKPLARLVQCSQTEVNAAVAAAK
;
A
#
# COMPACT_ATOMS: atom_id res chain seq x y z
N MET A 1 11.83 14.21 -28.02
CA MET A 1 11.11 15.33 -27.37
C MET A 1 10.11 15.89 -28.36
N ALA A 2 8.83 15.82 -28.04
CA ALA A 2 7.77 16.40 -28.87
C ALA A 2 7.92 17.94 -28.90
N THR A 3 7.57 18.56 -30.02
CA THR A 3 7.52 20.03 -30.12
C THR A 3 6.30 20.57 -29.37
N VAL A 4 6.36 21.83 -28.90
CA VAL A 4 5.26 22.47 -28.16
C VAL A 4 3.94 22.37 -28.96
N ARG A 5 3.98 22.59 -30.27
CA ARG A 5 2.82 22.45 -31.16
C ARG A 5 2.22 21.04 -31.14
N GLN A 6 3.04 20.00 -31.19
CA GLN A 6 2.58 18.61 -31.18
C GLN A 6 1.93 18.23 -29.83
N ILE A 7 2.39 18.80 -28.72
CA ILE A 7 1.78 18.58 -27.39
C ILE A 7 0.39 19.20 -27.33
N PHE A 8 0.19 20.39 -27.92
CA PHE A 8 -1.14 21.02 -28.00
C PHE A 8 -2.10 20.29 -28.96
N GLU A 9 -1.59 19.58 -29.96
CA GLU A 9 -2.41 18.79 -30.91
C GLU A 9 -2.78 17.40 -30.37
N THR A 10 -1.84 16.72 -29.70
CA THR A 10 -2.05 15.37 -29.14
C THR A 10 -2.71 15.40 -27.75
N MET A 11 -2.63 16.55 -27.07
CA MET A 11 -2.92 16.67 -25.63
C MET A 11 -2.21 15.59 -24.81
N GLU A 12 -0.99 15.21 -25.22
CA GLU A 12 -0.17 14.28 -24.45
C GLU A 12 0.03 14.84 -23.04
N TYR A 13 -0.44 14.08 -22.04
CA TYR A 13 -0.14 14.37 -20.67
C TYR A 13 1.38 14.42 -20.50
N GLY A 14 1.86 15.48 -19.85
CA GLY A 14 3.26 15.56 -19.46
C GLY A 14 3.64 14.33 -18.63
N PRO A 15 4.91 13.91 -18.64
CA PRO A 15 5.35 12.77 -17.85
C PRO A 15 4.93 12.98 -16.40
N ALA A 16 4.13 12.06 -15.86
CA ALA A 16 3.75 12.08 -14.47
C ALA A 16 5.03 11.84 -13.65
N PRO A 17 5.49 12.82 -12.84
CA PRO A 17 6.68 12.63 -12.01
C PRO A 17 6.45 11.61 -10.88
N GLU A 18 5.19 11.16 -10.71
CA GLU A 18 4.77 10.14 -9.77
C GLU A 18 4.84 8.76 -10.43
N GLU A 19 6.00 8.11 -10.32
CA GLU A 19 6.20 6.75 -10.78
C GLU A 19 5.57 5.74 -9.81
N VAL A 20 4.67 4.89 -10.31
CA VAL A 20 3.97 3.87 -9.51
C VAL A 20 4.89 2.70 -9.14
N ASP A 21 5.94 2.50 -9.94
CA ASP A 21 6.84 1.36 -9.81
C ASP A 21 7.56 1.32 -8.46
N LEU A 22 7.91 2.47 -7.88
CA LEU A 22 8.52 2.54 -6.56
C LEU A 22 7.60 1.96 -5.47
N ALA A 23 6.31 2.28 -5.52
CA ALA A 23 5.33 1.78 -4.56
C ALA A 23 5.07 0.28 -4.76
N LEU A 24 4.99 -0.18 -6.02
CA LEU A 24 4.83 -1.59 -6.32
C LEU A 24 6.03 -2.43 -5.88
N ASN A 25 7.25 -1.95 -6.14
CA ASN A 25 8.47 -2.61 -5.69
C ASN A 25 8.53 -2.71 -4.16
N TRP A 26 8.16 -1.63 -3.45
CA TRP A 26 8.10 -1.67 -1.99
C TRP A 26 7.11 -2.74 -1.49
N LEU A 27 5.95 -2.90 -2.14
CA LEU A 27 5.00 -3.97 -1.79
C LEU A 27 5.58 -5.37 -2.04
N GLU A 28 6.34 -5.57 -3.12
CA GLU A 28 7.04 -6.84 -3.40
C GLU A 28 8.10 -7.14 -2.34
N ASP A 29 8.92 -6.15 -2.00
CA ASP A 29 9.99 -6.27 -1.00
C ASP A 29 9.45 -6.68 0.39
N HIS A 30 8.19 -6.35 0.67
CA HIS A 30 7.48 -6.69 1.90
C HIS A 30 6.53 -7.89 1.76
N GLY A 31 6.64 -8.65 0.66
CA GLY A 31 5.88 -9.89 0.43
C GLY A 31 4.37 -9.70 0.26
N ARG A 32 3.92 -8.47 -0.05
CA ARG A 32 2.52 -8.07 -0.19
C ARG A 32 1.63 -8.51 0.98
N SER A 33 2.20 -8.63 2.18
CA SER A 33 1.49 -9.02 3.40
C SER A 33 1.91 -8.09 4.52
N MET A 34 0.95 -7.32 5.04
CA MET A 34 1.24 -6.29 6.03
C MET A 34 0.67 -6.66 7.38
N HIS A 35 1.50 -6.43 8.40
CA HIS A 35 1.17 -6.64 9.79
C HIS A 35 1.00 -5.29 10.51
N PRO A 36 0.21 -5.23 11.58
CA PRO A 36 0.11 -4.05 12.43
C PRO A 36 1.47 -3.70 13.02
N PHE A 37 1.81 -2.41 13.01
CA PHE A 37 3.01 -1.90 13.65
C PHE A 37 2.65 -1.38 15.05
N ILE A 38 3.06 -2.12 16.09
CA ILE A 38 2.73 -1.83 17.49
C ILE A 38 4.02 -1.83 18.29
N ASN A 39 4.21 -0.82 19.15
CA ASN A 39 5.36 -0.73 20.05
C ASN A 39 6.73 -0.77 19.33
N GLY A 40 6.82 -0.18 18.14
CA GLY A 40 8.08 -0.13 17.38
C GLY A 40 8.37 -1.34 16.51
N GLU A 41 7.47 -2.32 16.45
CA GLU A 41 7.69 -3.56 15.69
C GLU A 41 6.45 -3.95 14.86
N PHE A 42 6.68 -4.64 13.74
CA PHE A 42 5.62 -5.33 13.01
C PHE A 42 5.23 -6.59 13.77
N ALA A 43 4.08 -6.55 14.43
CA ALA A 43 3.66 -7.59 15.33
C ALA A 43 3.03 -8.77 14.56
N ARG A 44 3.49 -9.99 14.90
CA ARG A 44 3.04 -11.24 14.27
C ARG A 44 1.97 -11.88 15.17
N PHE A 45 0.72 -11.84 14.73
CA PHE A 45 -0.44 -12.21 15.56
C PHE A 45 -0.89 -13.65 15.34
N MET A 46 -1.59 -14.19 16.34
CA MET A 46 -1.98 -15.61 16.43
C MET A 46 -3.23 -15.96 15.61
N ASP A 47 -4.13 -14.99 15.43
CA ASP A 47 -5.36 -15.16 14.66
C ASP A 47 -5.19 -14.43 13.31
N GLU A 48 -4.63 -15.16 12.35
CA GLU A 48 -4.23 -14.67 11.02
C GLU A 48 -5.43 -14.43 10.08
N SER A 49 -6.41 -13.66 10.53
CA SER A 49 -7.51 -13.22 9.68
C SER A 49 -7.01 -12.15 8.71
N TYR A 50 -6.73 -12.53 7.46
CA TYR A 50 -6.30 -11.60 6.41
C TYR A 50 -7.47 -11.15 5.53
N PHE A 51 -7.42 -9.90 5.06
CA PHE A 51 -8.29 -9.40 3.99
C PHE A 51 -7.46 -8.74 2.88
N GLU A 52 -8.02 -8.72 1.67
CA GLU A 52 -7.35 -8.15 0.51
C GLU A 52 -7.62 -6.65 0.40
N SER A 53 -6.57 -5.87 0.15
CA SER A 53 -6.66 -4.52 -0.36
C SER A 53 -6.71 -4.56 -1.88
N ILE A 54 -7.70 -3.90 -2.49
CA ILE A 54 -7.97 -3.99 -3.93
C ILE A 54 -7.54 -2.70 -4.63
N ASN A 55 -6.87 -2.85 -5.77
CA ASN A 55 -6.56 -1.72 -6.65
C ASN A 55 -7.85 -1.20 -7.29
N PRO A 56 -8.30 0.04 -7.01
CA PRO A 56 -9.55 0.55 -7.56
C PRO A 56 -9.52 0.74 -9.08
N ARG A 57 -8.33 0.89 -9.69
CA ARG A 57 -8.18 1.05 -11.14
C ARG A 57 -8.33 -0.27 -11.90
N THR A 58 -7.89 -1.38 -11.32
CA THR A 58 -7.80 -2.68 -12.03
C THR A 58 -8.68 -3.77 -11.44
N GLY A 59 -9.21 -3.58 -10.24
CA GLY A 59 -9.97 -4.58 -9.49
C GLY A 59 -9.12 -5.75 -8.97
N LYS A 60 -7.79 -5.69 -9.11
CA LYS A 60 -6.87 -6.76 -8.69
C LYS A 60 -6.38 -6.56 -7.25
N PRO A 61 -6.05 -7.63 -6.51
CA PRO A 61 -5.42 -7.52 -5.20
C PRO A 61 -4.07 -6.78 -5.26
N LEU A 62 -3.87 -5.83 -4.36
CA LEU A 62 -2.61 -5.12 -4.13
C LEU A 62 -1.78 -5.82 -3.06
N ALA A 63 -2.38 -6.01 -1.88
CA ALA A 63 -1.73 -6.59 -0.70
C ALA A 63 -2.78 -7.26 0.20
N ARG A 64 -2.31 -8.11 1.11
CA ARG A 64 -3.10 -8.70 2.19
C ARG A 64 -2.78 -8.01 3.50
N LEU A 65 -3.81 -7.65 4.25
CA LEU A 65 -3.72 -6.94 5.52
C LEU A 65 -4.28 -7.83 6.62
N VAL A 66 -3.63 -7.87 7.78
CA VAL A 66 -4.17 -8.54 8.96
C VAL A 66 -5.33 -7.72 9.53
N GLN A 67 -6.45 -8.36 9.78
CA GLN A 67 -7.57 -7.83 10.55
C GLN A 67 -7.30 -8.00 12.03
N CYS A 68 -7.03 -6.89 12.73
CA CYS A 68 -6.78 -6.89 14.16
C CYS A 68 -8.04 -7.29 14.95
N SER A 69 -7.86 -8.11 15.99
CA SER A 69 -8.89 -8.35 17.01
C SER A 69 -8.81 -7.27 18.11
N GLN A 70 -9.74 -7.36 19.06
CA GLN A 70 -9.76 -6.48 20.23
C GLN A 70 -8.47 -6.58 21.05
N THR A 71 -7.82 -7.74 21.07
CA THR A 71 -6.56 -7.96 21.79
C THR A 71 -5.45 -7.08 21.23
N GLU A 72 -5.28 -7.06 19.91
CA GLU A 72 -4.27 -6.25 19.24
C GLU A 72 -4.54 -4.75 19.41
N VAL A 73 -5.81 -4.35 19.33
CA VAL A 73 -6.20 -2.96 19.60
C VAL A 73 -5.82 -2.55 21.01
N ASN A 74 -6.08 -3.41 22.01
CA ASN A 74 -5.72 -3.11 23.40
C ASN A 74 -4.20 -3.02 23.59
N ALA A 75 -3.42 -3.88 22.93
CA ALA A 75 -1.96 -3.81 22.95
C ALA A 75 -1.44 -2.51 22.30
N ALA A 76 -2.03 -2.09 21.17
CA ALA A 76 -1.72 -0.80 20.55
C ALA A 76 -2.01 0.37 21.48
N VAL A 77 -3.17 0.37 22.14
CA VAL A 77 -3.55 1.42 23.09
C VAL A 77 -2.61 1.45 24.29
N ALA A 78 -2.21 0.28 24.81
CA ALA A 78 -1.28 0.21 25.93
C ALA A 78 0.11 0.74 25.58
N ALA A 79 0.63 0.43 24.38
CA ALA A 79 1.92 0.91 23.91
C ALA A 79 1.97 2.42 23.62
N ALA A 80 0.82 3.06 23.39
CA ALA A 80 0.71 4.49 23.09
C ALA A 80 0.54 5.39 24.33
N LYS A 81 0.34 4.81 25.53
CA LYS A 81 0.18 5.54 26.79
C LYS A 81 1.53 5.83 27.44
#